data_AF-A0A5C6VXE8-F1
#
_entry.id   AF-A0A5C6VXE8-F1
#
_cell.length_a   1.000
_cell.length_b   1.000
_cell.length_c   1.000
_cell.angle_alpha   90.00
_cell.angle_beta   90.00
_cell.angle_gamma   90.00
#
_symmetry.space_group_name_H-M   'P 1'
#
loop_
_entity.id
_entity.type
_entity.pdbx_description
1 polymer ?
#
loop_
_entity_poly.entity_id
_entity_poly.type
_entity_poly.pdbx_seq_one_letter_code
_entity_poly.pdbx_strand_id
1 'polypeptide(L)'
;MKPVKTEQRNGYDIRIRTLPVHDMRNAPGAAAPMAVGHAAFVQIARDGEIYVDWHLPRNYKGSASRDEAEAQALDYAVRLVERRPFDGPVPKFPEVVRAARQGE
;
A
#
# COMPACT_ATOMS: atom_id res chain seq x y z
N MET A 1 -6.05 -8.55 14.13
CA MET A 1 -5.11 -7.65 13.44
C MET A 1 -4.84 -8.20 12.05
N LYS A 2 -4.91 -7.39 10.99
CA LYS A 2 -4.58 -7.88 9.62
C LYS A 2 -3.06 -8.09 9.55
N PRO A 3 -2.55 -9.18 8.96
CA PRO A 3 -1.10 -9.42 8.94
C PRO A 3 -0.41 -8.33 8.12
N VAL A 4 0.66 -7.77 8.67
CA VAL A 4 1.60 -6.94 7.93
C VAL A 4 2.84 -7.80 7.74
N LYS A 5 3.27 -7.99 6.50
CA LYS A 5 4.54 -8.64 6.19
C LYS A 5 5.63 -7.59 6.25
N THR A 6 6.68 -7.85 7.01
CA THR A 6 7.84 -6.95 7.12
C THR A 6 9.08 -7.68 6.64
N GLU A 7 9.85 -7.06 5.77
CA GLU A 7 11.11 -7.56 5.23
C GLU A 7 12.18 -6.46 5.37
N GLN A 8 13.38 -6.80 5.84
CA GLN A 8 14.50 -5.85 5.88
C GLN A 8 15.44 -6.04 4.69
N ARG A 9 15.75 -4.96 3.96
CA ARG A 9 16.66 -4.97 2.81
C ARG A 9 17.43 -3.65 2.72
N ASN A 10 18.76 -3.73 2.59
CA ASN A 10 19.65 -2.56 2.45
C ASN A 10 19.47 -1.48 3.53
N GLY A 11 19.14 -1.87 4.78
CA GLY A 11 18.87 -0.93 5.87
C GLY A 11 17.48 -0.29 5.84
N TYR A 12 16.59 -0.74 4.96
CA TYR A 12 15.19 -0.34 4.91
C TYR A 12 14.26 -1.44 5.41
N ASP A 13 13.23 -1.05 6.16
CA ASP A 13 12.06 -1.84 6.50
C ASP A 13 11.00 -1.72 5.40
N ILE A 14 10.75 -2.81 4.68
CA ILE A 14 9.66 -2.93 3.71
C ILE A 14 8.46 -3.55 4.42
N ARG A 15 7.38 -2.79 4.58
CA ARG A 15 6.13 -3.22 5.21
C ARG A 15 5.05 -3.34 4.15
N ILE A 16 4.43 -4.50 4.06
CA ILE A 16 3.39 -4.80 3.08
C ILE A 16 2.11 -5.19 3.81
N ARG A 17 1.03 -4.50 3.44
CA ARG A 17 -0.32 -4.80 3.92
C ARG A 17 -1.23 -5.05 2.73
N THR A 18 -1.83 -6.24 2.68
CA THR A 18 -2.76 -6.59 1.61
C THR A 18 -4.20 -6.53 2.08
N LEU A 19 -5.05 -5.89 1.29
CA LEU A 19 -6.47 -5.71 1.56
C LEU A 19 -7.31 -6.26 0.40
N PRO A 20 -8.45 -6.94 0.67
CA PRO A 20 -9.39 -7.27 -0.38
C PRO A 20 -10.03 -5.99 -0.93
N VAL A 21 -10.19 -5.94 -2.25
CA VAL A 21 -10.86 -4.85 -2.97
C VAL A 21 -12.21 -5.36 -3.43
N HIS A 22 -13.27 -4.63 -3.10
CA HIS A 22 -14.63 -4.96 -3.51
C HIS A 22 -15.09 -4.00 -4.61
N ASP A 23 -15.83 -4.49 -5.60
CA ASP A 23 -16.43 -3.62 -6.61
C ASP A 23 -17.79 -3.10 -6.13
N MET A 24 -17.85 -1.80 -5.87
CA MET A 24 -19.08 -1.10 -5.46
C MET A 24 -19.96 -0.70 -6.64
N ARG A 25 -19.54 -0.92 -7.90
CA ARG A 25 -20.32 -0.53 -9.09
C ARG A 25 -21.61 -1.34 -9.25
N ASN A 26 -21.82 -2.41 -8.50
CA ASN A 26 -22.98 -3.31 -8.57
C ASN A 26 -23.81 -3.35 -7.26
N ALA A 27 -24.28 -2.21 -6.72
CA ALA A 27 -25.26 -2.25 -5.62
C ALA A 27 -26.31 -1.13 -5.75
N PRO A 28 -27.55 -1.52 -6.11
CA PRO A 28 -28.52 -1.88 -5.08
C PRO A 28 -29.10 -3.29 -5.25
N GLY A 29 -29.07 -4.09 -4.18
CA GLY A 29 -29.78 -5.38 -4.08
C GLY A 29 -28.91 -6.65 -4.09
N ALA A 30 -27.59 -6.57 -4.28
CA ALA A 30 -26.73 -7.75 -4.27
C ALA A 30 -26.39 -8.22 -2.83
N ALA A 31 -26.56 -9.51 -2.57
CA ALA A 31 -26.19 -10.16 -1.32
C ALA A 31 -24.66 -10.14 -1.13
N ALA A 32 -24.19 -9.23 -0.28
CA ALA A 32 -22.79 -8.98 0.10
C ALA A 32 -21.83 -8.58 -1.06
N PRO A 33 -20.96 -7.57 -0.84
CA PRO A 33 -20.01 -7.14 -1.84
C PRO A 33 -18.98 -8.24 -2.13
N MET A 34 -18.92 -8.74 -3.37
CA MET A 34 -17.89 -9.70 -3.78
C MET A 34 -16.51 -9.02 -3.87
N ALA A 35 -15.49 -9.65 -3.30
CA ALA A 35 -14.11 -9.21 -3.49
C ALA A 35 -13.71 -9.50 -4.94
N VAL A 36 -13.23 -8.48 -5.65
CA VAL A 36 -12.83 -8.54 -7.06
C VAL A 36 -11.31 -8.68 -7.21
N GLY A 37 -10.57 -8.56 -6.10
CA GLY A 37 -9.13 -8.81 -6.07
C GLY A 37 -8.49 -8.37 -4.75
N HIS A 38 -7.17 -8.25 -4.75
CA HIS A 38 -6.38 -7.77 -3.61
C HIS A 38 -5.54 -6.57 -4.02
N ALA A 39 -5.38 -5.62 -3.10
CA ALA A 39 -4.45 -4.50 -3.24
C ALA A 39 -3.40 -4.57 -2.12
N ALA A 40 -2.14 -4.50 -2.51
CA ALA A 40 -1.02 -4.40 -1.60
C ALA A 40 -0.62 -2.93 -1.41
N PHE A 41 -0.54 -2.53 -0.16
CA PHE A 41 0.01 -1.25 0.30
C PHE A 41 1.42 -1.52 0.78
N VAL A 42 2.37 -0.71 0.31
CA VAL A 42 3.78 -0.87 0.58
C VAL A 42 4.32 0.41 1.19
N GLN A 43 4.94 0.25 2.35
CA GLN A 43 5.67 1.30 3.04
C GLN A 43 7.15 0.89 3.12
N ILE A 44 8.04 1.76 2.68
CA ILE A 44 9.48 1.59 2.84
C ILE A 44 9.93 2.64 3.85
N ALA A 45 10.46 2.16 4.97
CA ALA A 45 10.93 3.00 6.06
C ALA A 45 12.40 2.72 6.38
N ARG A 46 13.08 3.67 7.01
CA ARG A 46 14.41 3.47 7.60
C ARG A 46 14.54 4.41 8.78
N ASP A 47 15.10 3.92 9.89
CA ASP A 47 15.28 4.70 11.13
C ASP A 47 13.98 5.36 11.64
N GLY A 48 12.83 4.71 11.38
CA GLY A 48 11.50 5.21 11.75
C GLY A 48 10.88 6.22 10.77
N GLU A 49 11.63 6.67 9.76
CA GLU A 49 11.16 7.58 8.72
C GLU A 49 10.63 6.83 7.50
N ILE A 50 9.52 7.30 6.91
CA ILE A 50 8.91 6.71 5.71
C ILE A 50 9.46 7.41 4.47
N TYR A 51 10.16 6.65 3.62
CA TYR A 51 10.74 7.14 2.37
C TYR A 51 9.77 6.98 1.19
N VAL A 52 8.99 5.90 1.21
CA VAL A 52 7.99 5.62 0.17
C VAL A 52 6.74 5.05 0.82
N ASP A 53 5.59 5.60 0.46
CA ASP A 53 4.28 5.04 0.76
C ASP A 53 3.46 4.99 -0.54
N TRP A 54 3.10 3.79 -0.97
CA TRP A 54 2.38 3.60 -2.21
C TRP A 54 1.48 2.36 -2.17
N HIS A 55 0.60 2.29 -3.15
CA HIS A 55 -0.29 1.15 -3.38
C HIS A 55 -0.20 0.76 -4.85
N LEU A 56 -0.23 -0.55 -5.12
CA LEU A 56 -0.34 -1.04 -6.51
C LEU A 56 -1.68 -0.54 -7.11
N PRO A 57 -1.67 0.19 -8.24
CA PRO A 57 -2.89 0.73 -8.82
C PRO A 57 -3.79 -0.40 -9.36
N ARG A 58 -5.10 -0.15 -9.29
CA ARG A 58 -6.22 -1.01 -9.72
C ARG A 58 -6.11 -1.58 -11.16
N ASN A 59 -5.28 -0.98 -12.01
CA ASN A 59 -5.10 -1.35 -13.42
C ASN A 59 -4.01 -2.40 -13.66
N TYR A 60 -3.20 -2.73 -12.65
CA TYR A 60 -2.53 -4.02 -12.65
C TYR A 60 -3.65 -5.04 -12.47
N LYS A 61 -3.97 -5.86 -13.49
CA LYS A 61 -5.04 -6.87 -13.44
C LYS A 61 -5.04 -7.46 -12.04
N GLY A 62 -6.08 -7.16 -11.25
CA GLY A 62 -6.05 -7.39 -9.80
C GLY A 62 -5.52 -8.79 -9.52
N SER A 63 -4.52 -8.89 -8.65
CA SER A 63 -3.97 -10.19 -8.29
C SER A 63 -5.10 -11.06 -7.75
N ALA A 64 -5.26 -12.25 -8.35
CA ALA A 64 -6.38 -13.13 -8.05
C ALA A 64 -6.34 -13.56 -6.58
N SER A 65 -5.14 -13.61 -5.99
CA SER A 65 -4.89 -13.96 -4.60
C SER A 65 -4.16 -12.88 -3.83
N ARG A 66 -4.24 -13.00 -2.50
CA ARG A 66 -3.48 -12.19 -1.55
C ARG A 66 -1.98 -12.40 -1.72
N ASP A 67 -1.55 -13.65 -1.86
CA ASP A 67 -0.13 -14.03 -1.93
C ASP A 67 0.53 -13.48 -3.19
N GLU A 68 -0.21 -13.48 -4.31
CA GLU A 68 0.26 -12.87 -5.55
C GLU A 68 0.42 -11.35 -5.40
N ALA A 69 -0.52 -10.67 -4.74
CA ALA A 69 -0.42 -9.24 -4.45
C ALA A 69 0.82 -8.94 -3.59
N GLU A 70 1.04 -9.75 -2.55
CA GLU A 70 2.18 -9.60 -1.64
C GLU A 70 3.50 -9.86 -2.36
N ALA A 71 3.58 -10.90 -3.20
CA ALA A 71 4.79 -11.26 -3.93
C ALA A 71 5.17 -10.20 -4.96
N GLN A 72 4.22 -9.69 -5.74
CA GLN A 72 4.45 -8.64 -6.73
C GLN A 72 4.88 -7.33 -6.06
N ALA A 73 4.21 -6.95 -4.97
CA ALA A 73 4.56 -5.78 -4.18
C ALA A 73 5.97 -5.87 -3.60
N LEU A 74 6.34 -7.05 -3.08
CA LEU A 74 7.65 -7.29 -2.51
C LEU A 74 8.76 -7.27 -3.58
N ASP A 75 8.58 -7.96 -4.70
CA ASP A 75 9.55 -7.97 -5.81
C ASP A 75 9.81 -6.54 -6.31
N TYR A 76 8.75 -5.74 -6.48
CA TYR A 76 8.91 -4.33 -6.86
C TYR A 76 9.64 -3.52 -5.79
N ALA A 77 9.27 -3.66 -4.52
CA ALA A 77 9.89 -2.92 -3.43
C ALA A 77 11.38 -3.26 -3.28
N VAL A 78 11.75 -4.54 -3.41
CA VAL A 78 13.14 -5.01 -3.40
C VAL A 78 13.93 -4.38 -4.56
N ARG A 79 13.41 -4.43 -5.79
CA ARG A 79 14.06 -3.78 -6.94
C ARG A 79 14.23 -2.27 -6.75
N LEU A 80 13.30 -1.63 -6.05
CA LEU A 80 13.36 -0.19 -5.80
C LEU A 80 14.49 0.15 -4.80
N VAL A 81 14.58 -0.58 -3.67
CA VAL A 81 15.65 -0.37 -2.66
C VAL A 81 17.03 -0.78 -3.16
N GLU A 82 17.11 -1.71 -4.13
CA GLU A 82 18.38 -2.11 -4.75
C GLU A 82 18.89 -1.07 -5.76
N ARG A 83 17.98 -0.41 -6.49
CA ARG A 83 18.35 0.50 -7.59
C ARG A 83 18.51 1.95 -7.15
N ARG A 84 17.88 2.35 -6.04
CA ARG A 84 17.89 3.74 -5.59
C ARG A 84 18.09 3.77 -4.07
N PRO A 85 19.27 4.15 -3.55
CA PRO A 85 19.33 4.64 -2.19
C PRO A 85 18.50 5.93 -2.20
N PHE A 86 17.50 6.04 -1.33
CA PHE A 86 16.58 7.18 -1.28
C PHE A 86 17.27 8.42 -0.67
N ASP A 87 18.48 8.76 -1.13
CA ASP A 87 19.31 9.89 -0.69
C ASP A 87 18.77 11.25 -1.19
N GLY A 88 17.46 11.42 -1.18
CA GLY A 88 16.77 12.67 -1.48
C GLY A 88 16.25 13.32 -0.19
N PRO A 89 16.23 14.66 -0.09
CA PRO A 89 15.64 15.33 1.06
C PRO A 89 14.16 14.95 1.21
N VAL A 90 13.71 14.82 2.46
CA VAL A 90 12.32 14.53 2.83
C VAL A 90 11.38 15.43 2.04
N PRO A 91 10.43 14.88 1.26
CA PRO A 91 9.41 15.69 0.65
C PRO A 91 8.58 16.32 1.78
N LYS A 92 8.67 17.65 1.91
CA LYS A 92 7.82 18.42 2.83
C LYS A 92 6.38 18.38 2.30
N PHE A 93 5.68 17.27 2.50
CA PHE A 93 4.24 17.27 2.29
C PHE A 93 3.63 18.16 3.38
N PRO A 94 2.90 19.23 3.02
CA PRO A 94 2.20 20.00 4.02
C PRO A 94 1.23 19.06 4.73
N GLU A 95 1.35 19.01 6.05
CA GLU A 95 0.44 18.32 6.95
C GLU A 95 -0.99 18.73 6.55
N VAL A 96 -1.75 17.81 5.95
CA VAL A 96 -3.15 18.09 5.62
C VAL A 96 -3.87 18.12 6.95
N VAL A 97 -3.94 19.31 7.53
CA VAL A 97 -4.78 19.65 8.66
C VAL A 97 -6.21 19.32 8.22
N ARG A 98 -6.71 18.15 8.61
CA ARG A 98 -8.13 17.86 8.61
C ARG A 98 -8.76 18.76 9.66
N ALA A 99 -9.05 20.00 9.27
CA ALA A 99 -9.97 20.85 9.99
C ALA A 99 -11.32 20.12 10.02
N ALA A 100 -11.67 19.65 11.21
CA ALA A 100 -12.97 19.09 11.51
C ALA A 100 -14.05 20.12 11.13
N ARG A 101 -14.98 19.72 10.26
CA ARG A 101 -16.27 20.39 10.19
C ARG A 101 -17.04 20.06 11.45
N GLN A 102 -17.00 20.98 12.42
CA GLN A 102 -18.10 21.18 13.35
C GLN A 102 -18.73 22.54 13.03
N GLY A 103 -20.05 22.55 12.91
CA GLY A 103 -20.88 23.76 12.88
C GLY A 103 -21.40 24.14 11.50
N GLU A 104 -22.58 23.64 11.15
CA GLU A 104 -23.75 24.50 10.94
C GLU A 104 -25.04 23.72 11.22
#